data_AF-K1RHV5-F1
#
_entry.id   AF-K1RHV5-F1
#
_cell.length_a   1.000
_cell.length_b   1.000
_cell.length_c   1.000
_cell.angle_alpha   90.00
_cell.angle_beta   90.00
_cell.angle_gamma   90.00
#
_symmetry.space_group_name_H-M   'P 1'
#
loop_
_entity.id
_entity.type
_entity.pdbx_description
1 polymer ?
#
loop_
_entity_poly.entity_id
_entity_poly.type
_entity_poly.pdbx_seq_one_letter_code
_entity_poly.pdbx_strand_id
1 'polypeptide(L)'
;MPNSVFGSKGTKSFLVHLFTQVSFLVITAFNLDRFLAFQQPMDYYNILSKRLVYIVCMMLWIFAIVLSYIRDCLMSSDRVCNRYSQMEITNPVNYIFFFIFLLNLLMIGYNLYFIRFKLGPVDFYKTRSATNTFRKVSVMSGTFLMGYLPMIVWSFCHNYIVDTPADTAFRFAVGLGQYANYLMDPIWYVLRFRECKYQLKLLLYTCKKDKQEDIMRSRTEHFATFSIEKYMR
;
A
#
# COMPACT_ATOMS: atom_id res chain seq x y z
N MET A 1 -36.14 8.12 -19.76
CA MET A 1 -35.18 7.00 -19.73
C MET A 1 -34.13 7.33 -18.67
N PRO A 2 -33.82 6.43 -17.72
CA PRO A 2 -32.99 6.78 -16.59
C PRO A 2 -31.59 7.13 -17.07
N ASN A 3 -31.17 8.37 -16.79
CA ASN A 3 -29.82 8.85 -16.98
C ASN A 3 -28.88 7.91 -16.23
N SER A 4 -28.03 7.20 -16.96
CA SER A 4 -27.01 6.33 -16.37
C SER A 4 -26.23 7.13 -15.34
N VAL A 5 -26.26 6.67 -14.08
CA VAL A 5 -25.60 7.29 -12.90
C VAL A 5 -24.09 7.49 -13.12
N PHE A 6 -23.54 6.87 -14.16
CA PHE A 6 -22.14 6.83 -14.51
C PHE A 6 -21.96 7.09 -16.01
N GLY A 7 -21.61 8.32 -16.40
CA GLY A 7 -21.05 8.58 -17.73
C GLY A 7 -19.67 7.92 -17.86
N SER A 8 -19.23 7.58 -19.09
CA SER A 8 -17.92 6.93 -19.35
C SER A 8 -16.69 7.67 -18.76
N LYS A 9 -16.80 8.98 -18.51
CA LYS A 9 -15.75 9.78 -17.86
C LYS A 9 -15.84 9.74 -16.33
N GLY A 10 -17.05 9.72 -15.75
CA GLY A 10 -17.27 9.61 -14.31
C GLY A 10 -16.82 8.26 -13.74
N THR A 11 -17.07 7.16 -14.48
CA THR A 11 -16.59 5.82 -14.09
C THR A 11 -15.07 5.75 -13.99
N LYS A 12 -14.36 6.34 -14.95
CA LYS A 12 -12.89 6.34 -14.97
C LYS A 12 -12.31 7.07 -13.76
N SER A 13 -12.86 8.25 -13.44
CA SER A 13 -12.43 9.03 -12.27
C SER A 13 -12.70 8.27 -10.96
N PHE A 14 -13.92 7.74 -10.81
CA PHE A 14 -14.30 6.96 -9.64
C PHE A 14 -13.37 5.77 -9.41
N LEU A 15 -13.05 5.00 -10.45
CA LEU A 15 -12.17 3.85 -10.33
C LEU A 15 -10.74 4.25 -9.94
N VAL A 16 -10.19 5.31 -10.55
CA VAL A 16 -8.86 5.82 -10.19
C VAL A 16 -8.81 6.23 -8.73
N HIS A 17 -9.84 6.96 -8.25
CA HIS A 17 -9.95 7.33 -6.86
C HIS A 17 -10.06 6.09 -5.97
N LEU A 18 -11.00 5.18 -6.25
CA LEU A 18 -11.19 3.95 -5.49
C LEU A 18 -9.88 3.17 -5.31
N PHE A 19 -9.15 2.90 -6.38
CA PHE A 19 -7.89 2.16 -6.29
C PHE A 19 -6.82 2.94 -5.52
N THR A 20 -6.72 4.26 -5.71
CA THR A 20 -5.84 5.11 -4.89
C THR A 20 -6.15 4.97 -3.40
N GLN A 21 -7.43 5.09 -3.04
CA GLN A 21 -7.88 5.06 -1.65
C GLN A 21 -7.60 3.69 -1.01
N VAL A 22 -7.90 2.60 -1.72
CA VAL A 22 -7.58 1.24 -1.28
C VAL A 22 -6.08 1.08 -1.06
N SER A 23 -5.23 1.55 -1.98
CA SER A 23 -3.77 1.46 -1.83
C SER A 23 -3.28 2.17 -0.57
N PHE A 24 -3.76 3.39 -0.28
CA PHE A 24 -3.43 4.10 0.97
C PHE A 24 -3.83 3.31 2.21
N LEU A 25 -5.05 2.76 2.23
CA LEU A 25 -5.56 1.98 3.35
C LEU A 25 -4.78 0.67 3.55
N VAL A 26 -4.41 -0.01 2.46
CA VAL A 26 -3.59 -1.23 2.50
C VAL A 26 -2.18 -0.95 3.01
N ILE A 27 -1.53 0.12 2.55
CA ILE A 27 -0.22 0.54 3.06
C ILE A 27 -0.30 0.89 4.55
N THR A 28 -1.39 1.53 4.98
CA THR A 28 -1.67 1.80 6.40
C THR A 28 -1.80 0.51 7.19
N ALA A 29 -2.55 -0.46 6.68
CA ALA A 29 -2.69 -1.77 7.31
C ALA A 29 -1.35 -2.51 7.42
N PHE A 30 -0.49 -2.45 6.40
CA PHE A 30 0.86 -3.03 6.48
C PHE A 30 1.74 -2.34 7.51
N ASN A 31 1.73 -1.01 7.56
CA ASN A 31 2.52 -0.27 8.54
C ASN A 31 2.01 -0.50 9.97
N LEU A 32 0.69 -0.58 10.16
CA LEU A 32 0.06 -0.90 11.45
C LEU A 32 0.38 -2.34 11.88
N ASP A 33 0.27 -3.31 10.97
CA ASP A 33 0.63 -4.71 11.23
C ASP A 33 2.07 -4.84 11.72
N ARG A 34 3.02 -4.15 11.06
CA ARG A 34 4.41 -4.12 11.50
C ARG A 34 4.60 -3.39 12.82
N PHE A 35 3.86 -2.30 13.06
CA PHE A 35 3.87 -1.57 14.34
C PHE A 35 3.41 -2.47 15.50
N LEU A 36 2.29 -3.18 15.33
CA LEU A 36 1.77 -4.12 16.32
C LEU A 36 2.74 -5.27 16.60
N ALA A 37 3.39 -5.79 15.55
CA ALA A 37 4.40 -6.84 15.70
C ALA A 37 5.59 -6.42 16.58
N PHE A 38 5.95 -5.14 16.61
CA PHE A 38 7.01 -4.63 17.48
C PHE A 38 6.54 -4.24 18.88
N GLN A 39 5.32 -3.69 19.02
CA GLN A 39 4.80 -3.28 20.32
C GLN A 39 4.37 -4.48 21.18
N GLN A 40 3.78 -5.51 20.56
CA GLN A 40 3.23 -6.65 21.28
C GLN A 40 3.70 -7.98 20.65
N PRO A 41 5.01 -8.29 20.65
CA PRO A 41 5.54 -9.46 19.95
C PRO A 41 5.02 -10.80 20.48
N MET A 42 4.64 -10.87 21.76
CA MET A 42 4.12 -12.09 22.40
C MET A 42 2.65 -12.34 22.04
N ASP A 43 1.83 -11.28 21.98
CA ASP A 43 0.40 -11.38 21.69
C ASP A 43 0.08 -11.25 20.21
N TYR A 44 1.00 -10.72 19.39
CA TYR A 44 0.78 -10.49 17.97
C TYR A 44 0.31 -11.74 17.22
N TYR A 45 0.87 -12.91 17.53
CA TYR A 45 0.47 -14.17 16.91
C TYR A 45 -0.88 -14.70 17.40
N ASN A 46 -1.33 -14.27 18.58
CA ASN A 46 -2.67 -14.58 19.09
C ASN A 46 -3.72 -13.63 18.52
N ILE A 47 -3.35 -12.38 18.26
CA ILE A 47 -4.21 -11.35 17.69
C ILE A 47 -4.39 -11.57 16.18
N LEU A 48 -3.29 -11.82 15.45
CA LEU A 48 -3.32 -11.90 13.99
C LEU A 48 -3.76 -13.29 13.50
N SER A 49 -5.06 -13.45 13.28
CA SER A 49 -5.62 -14.63 12.62
C SER A 49 -5.90 -14.39 11.13
N LYS A 50 -5.91 -15.45 10.32
CA LYS A 50 -6.31 -15.38 8.90
C LYS A 50 -7.71 -14.76 8.74
N ARG A 51 -8.64 -15.09 9.64
CA ARG A 51 -10.00 -14.56 9.64
C ARG A 51 -10.01 -13.04 9.84
N LEU A 52 -9.21 -12.54 10.78
CA LEU A 52 -9.08 -11.11 11.02
C LEU A 52 -8.54 -10.37 9.78
N VAL A 53 -7.53 -10.93 9.12
CA VAL A 53 -6.97 -10.34 7.87
C VAL A 53 -8.04 -10.23 6.79
N TYR A 54 -8.84 -11.28 6.56
CA TYR A 54 -9.94 -11.22 5.59
C TYR A 54 -10.99 -10.15 5.94
N ILE A 55 -11.37 -10.06 7.21
CA ILE A 55 -12.33 -9.05 7.68
C ILE A 55 -11.76 -7.64 7.45
N VAL A 56 -10.51 -7.39 7.85
CA VAL A 56 -9.85 -6.10 7.64
C VAL A 56 -9.81 -5.75 6.14
N CYS A 57 -9.40 -6.68 5.28
CA CYS A 57 -9.39 -6.45 3.84
C CYS A 57 -10.78 -6.06 3.30
N MET A 58 -11.84 -6.77 3.70
CA MET A 58 -13.21 -6.43 3.29
C MET A 58 -13.63 -5.04 3.79
N MET A 59 -13.30 -4.70 5.04
CA MET A 59 -13.60 -3.38 5.61
C MET A 59 -12.86 -2.25 4.89
N LEU A 60 -11.60 -2.45 4.50
CA LEU A 60 -10.83 -1.46 3.74
C LEU A 60 -11.48 -1.19 2.37
N TRP A 61 -11.95 -2.23 1.68
CA TRP A 61 -12.65 -2.08 0.40
C TRP A 61 -13.97 -1.32 0.56
N ILE A 62 -14.80 -1.70 1.54
CA ILE A 62 -16.07 -1.01 1.82
C ILE A 62 -15.80 0.46 2.14
N PHE A 63 -14.82 0.74 3.00
CA PHE A 63 -14.47 2.11 3.38
C PHE A 63 -13.98 2.94 2.19
N ALA A 64 -13.16 2.38 1.31
CA ALA A 64 -12.71 3.06 0.09
C ALA A 64 -13.85 3.32 -0.90
N ILE A 65 -14.79 2.39 -1.06
CA ILE A 65 -15.98 2.61 -1.91
C ILE A 65 -16.81 3.78 -1.36
N VAL A 66 -17.05 3.80 -0.05
CA VAL A 66 -17.81 4.86 0.62
C VAL A 66 -17.12 6.22 0.44
N LEU A 67 -15.81 6.30 0.69
CA LEU A 67 -15.04 7.53 0.52
C LEU A 67 -15.01 8.03 -0.93
N SER A 68 -14.89 7.11 -1.91
CA SER A 68 -14.92 7.46 -3.34
C SER A 68 -16.31 7.95 -3.76
N TYR A 69 -17.36 7.32 -3.24
CA TYR A 69 -18.73 7.74 -3.51
C TYR A 69 -19.04 9.12 -2.91
N ILE A 70 -18.63 9.38 -1.67
CA ILE A 70 -18.79 10.70 -1.04
C ILE A 70 -18.10 11.77 -1.89
N ARG A 71 -16.88 11.49 -2.36
CA ARG A 71 -16.10 12.41 -3.17
C ARG A 71 -16.74 12.72 -4.52
N ASP A 72 -17.12 11.68 -5.27
CA ASP A 72 -17.49 11.81 -6.69
C ASP A 72 -19.01 11.93 -6.95
N CYS A 73 -19.86 11.59 -5.97
CA CYS A 73 -21.33 11.62 -6.11
C CYS A 73 -22.02 12.61 -5.18
N LEU A 74 -21.52 12.78 -3.95
CA LEU A 74 -22.20 13.58 -2.92
C LEU A 74 -21.74 15.04 -2.92
N MET A 75 -20.45 15.26 -3.17
CA MET A 75 -19.81 16.58 -3.08
C MET A 75 -19.58 17.25 -4.45
N SER A 76 -19.91 16.55 -5.56
CA SER A 76 -19.88 17.16 -6.89
C SER A 76 -21.16 17.99 -7.09
N SER A 77 -21.00 19.28 -7.39
CA SER A 77 -22.12 20.22 -7.61
C SER A 77 -23.01 19.85 -8.81
N ASP A 78 -22.50 19.04 -9.74
CA ASP A 78 -23.26 18.57 -10.90
C ASP A 78 -24.18 17.38 -10.59
N ARG A 79 -25.39 17.44 -11.15
CA ARG A 79 -26.35 16.33 -11.11
C ARG A 79 -25.77 15.15 -11.89
N VAL A 80 -25.36 14.12 -11.15
CA VAL A 80 -24.77 12.86 -11.64
C VAL A 80 -23.31 13.06 -12.07
N CYS A 81 -22.45 12.13 -11.69
CA CYS A 81 -21.01 11.99 -11.95
C CYS A 81 -20.57 12.27 -13.40
N ASN A 82 -20.76 13.48 -13.91
CA ASN A 82 -20.78 13.73 -15.36
C ASN A 82 -20.06 15.00 -15.78
N ARG A 83 -19.37 15.70 -14.87
CA ARG A 83 -18.43 16.73 -15.30
C ARG A 83 -17.24 16.88 -14.38
N TYR A 84 -16.09 16.84 -15.03
CA TYR A 84 -14.79 17.25 -14.53
C TYR A 84 -14.73 18.78 -14.64
N SER A 85 -15.55 19.51 -13.87
CA SER A 85 -15.45 20.96 -13.81
C SER A 85 -15.41 21.40 -12.37
N GLN A 86 -14.28 22.02 -12.05
CA GLN A 86 -13.93 22.65 -10.78
C GLN A 86 -13.53 21.67 -9.67
N MET A 87 -12.23 21.38 -9.66
CA MET A 87 -11.48 21.06 -8.45
C MET A 87 -11.56 22.28 -7.52
N GLU A 88 -12.70 22.56 -6.92
CA GLU A 88 -12.82 23.71 -6.03
C GLU A 88 -13.43 23.27 -4.70
N ILE A 89 -12.69 23.65 -3.65
CA ILE A 89 -13.02 23.52 -2.24
C ILE A 89 -12.70 22.14 -1.66
N THR A 90 -11.47 22.04 -1.15
CA THR A 90 -11.02 21.21 -0.01
C THR A 90 -12.05 20.20 0.50
N ASN A 91 -12.19 19.12 -0.25
CA ASN A 91 -13.08 18.02 0.08
C ASN A 91 -12.63 17.40 1.42
N PRO A 92 -13.52 17.16 2.41
CA PRO A 92 -13.17 16.47 3.66
C PRO A 92 -12.37 15.18 3.45
N VAL A 93 -12.61 14.51 2.33
CA VAL A 93 -11.87 13.30 1.91
C VAL A 93 -10.36 13.58 1.75
N ASN A 94 -9.95 14.73 1.22
CA ASN A 94 -8.53 15.08 1.08
C ASN A 94 -7.84 15.27 2.44
N TYR A 95 -8.52 15.84 3.42
CA TYR A 95 -8.00 15.94 4.79
C TYR A 95 -7.84 14.57 5.45
N ILE A 96 -8.80 13.67 5.24
CA ILE A 96 -8.69 12.27 5.69
C ILE A 96 -7.44 11.62 5.07
N PHE A 97 -7.20 11.79 3.77
CA PHE A 97 -6.00 11.25 3.12
C PHE A 97 -4.70 11.88 3.61
N PHE A 98 -4.69 13.19 3.84
CA PHE A 98 -3.54 13.86 4.43
C PHE A 98 -3.25 13.33 5.84
N PHE A 99 -4.27 13.12 6.66
CA PHE A 99 -4.13 12.50 7.97
C PHE A 99 -3.59 11.07 7.88
N ILE A 100 -4.13 10.24 6.98
CA ILE A 100 -3.62 8.89 6.72
C ILE A 100 -2.15 8.94 6.28
N PHE A 101 -1.78 9.86 5.40
CA PHE A 101 -0.41 10.06 4.95
C PHE A 101 0.53 10.36 6.12
N LEU A 102 0.15 11.30 6.99
CA LEU A 102 0.91 11.63 8.21
C LEU A 102 1.01 10.45 9.17
N LEU A 103 -0.08 9.72 9.41
CA LEU A 103 -0.06 8.52 10.25
C LEU A 103 0.93 7.47 9.72
N ASN A 104 0.99 7.26 8.41
CA ASN A 104 1.96 6.35 7.81
C ASN A 104 3.40 6.80 8.02
N LEU A 105 3.69 8.09 7.84
CA LEU A 105 5.01 8.65 8.13
C LEU A 105 5.39 8.47 9.61
N LEU A 106 4.46 8.73 10.52
CA LEU A 106 4.67 8.57 11.95
C LEU A 106 4.91 7.10 12.32
N MET A 107 4.12 6.16 11.79
CA MET A 107 4.33 4.73 12.04
C MET A 107 5.70 4.24 11.53
N ILE A 108 6.10 4.66 10.32
CA ILE A 108 7.41 4.31 9.77
C ILE A 108 8.53 4.91 10.63
N GLY A 109 8.44 6.21 10.94
CA GLY A 109 9.42 6.92 11.73
C GLY A 109 9.57 6.35 13.15
N TYR A 110 8.45 6.06 13.80
CA TYR A 110 8.43 5.46 15.13
C TYR A 110 9.04 4.05 15.13
N ASN A 111 8.69 3.20 14.17
CA ASN A 111 9.26 1.85 14.08
C ASN A 111 10.78 1.88 13.81
N LEU A 112 11.24 2.81 12.97
CA LEU A 112 12.68 3.02 12.75
C LEU A 112 13.39 3.51 14.02
N TYR A 113 12.79 4.45 14.74
CA TYR A 113 13.28 4.93 16.03
C TYR A 113 13.36 3.78 17.05
N PHE A 114 12.30 2.97 17.17
CA PHE A 114 12.23 1.82 18.07
C PHE A 114 13.34 0.81 17.77
N ILE A 115 13.55 0.46 16.50
CA ILE A 115 14.60 -0.47 16.07
C ILE A 115 16.00 0.07 16.38
N ARG A 116 16.22 1.39 16.23
CA ARG A 116 17.55 1.98 16.39
C ARG A 116 17.92 2.25 17.85
N PHE A 117 16.96 2.67 18.67
CA PHE A 117 17.26 3.22 20.00
C PHE A 117 16.64 2.44 21.17
N LYS A 118 15.59 1.65 20.94
CA LYS A 118 14.85 0.96 22.02
C LYS A 118 15.04 -0.56 22.03
N LEU A 119 15.42 -1.14 20.89
CA LEU A 119 15.70 -2.57 20.80
C LEU A 119 17.09 -2.90 21.35
N GLY A 120 17.11 -3.65 22.45
CA GLY A 120 18.35 -4.20 23.01
C GLY A 120 18.96 -5.30 22.13
N PRO A 121 20.23 -5.68 22.36
CA PRO A 121 20.93 -6.66 21.52
C PRO A 121 20.23 -8.02 21.47
N VAL A 122 19.72 -8.50 22.61
CA VAL A 122 19.04 -9.80 22.74
C VAL A 122 17.70 -9.81 21.99
N ASP A 123 16.88 -8.77 22.19
CA ASP A 123 15.59 -8.62 21.51
C ASP A 123 15.75 -8.41 20.00
N PHE A 124 16.86 -7.79 19.58
CA PHE A 124 17.18 -7.61 18.17
C PHE A 124 17.36 -8.94 17.45
N TYR A 125 18.03 -9.93 18.07
CA TYR A 125 18.16 -11.26 17.47
C TYR A 125 16.80 -11.96 17.36
N LYS A 126 15.96 -11.88 18.40
CA LYS A 126 14.61 -12.47 18.41
C LYS A 126 13.70 -11.84 17.36
N THR A 127 13.80 -10.53 17.14
CA THR A 127 12.99 -9.76 16.19
C THR A 127 13.68 -9.52 14.85
N ARG A 128 14.83 -10.15 14.58
CA ARG A 128 15.63 -9.91 13.36
C ARG A 128 14.85 -10.17 12.08
N SER A 129 14.06 -11.25 12.03
CA SER A 129 13.22 -11.58 10.88
C SER A 129 12.11 -10.53 10.67
N ALA A 130 11.45 -10.11 11.76
CA ALA A 130 10.43 -9.07 11.73
C ALA A 130 11.02 -7.71 11.31
N THR A 131 12.21 -7.35 11.80
CA THR A 131 12.97 -6.15 11.44
C THR A 131 13.36 -6.14 9.97
N ASN A 132 13.88 -7.25 9.44
CA ASN A 132 14.20 -7.35 8.02
C ASN A 132 12.96 -7.24 7.14
N THR A 133 11.84 -7.81 7.58
CA THR A 133 10.54 -7.70 6.88
C THR A 133 10.04 -6.26 6.91
N PHE A 134 10.08 -5.61 8.08
CA PHE A 134 9.71 -4.20 8.23
C PHE A 134 10.57 -3.30 7.34
N ARG A 135 11.90 -3.46 7.30
CA ARG A 135 12.77 -2.67 6.40
C ARG A 135 12.39 -2.83 4.93
N LYS A 136 11.93 -4.00 4.52
CA LYS A 136 11.45 -4.23 3.15
C LYS A 136 10.16 -3.47 2.88
N VAL A 137 9.16 -3.65 3.75
CA VAL A 137 7.84 -3.00 3.69
C VAL A 137 7.97 -1.48 3.80
N SER A 138 8.78 -0.98 4.73
CA SER A 138 8.99 0.45 4.97
C SER A 138 9.50 1.18 3.73
N VAL A 139 10.36 0.57 2.92
CA VAL A 139 10.75 1.20 1.65
C VAL A 139 9.62 1.18 0.64
N MET A 140 8.82 0.11 0.55
CA MET A 140 7.65 0.09 -0.34
C MET A 140 6.65 1.18 0.05
N SER A 141 6.31 1.25 1.34
CA SER A 141 5.48 2.32 1.90
C SER A 141 6.12 3.69 1.66
N GLY A 142 7.43 3.84 1.85
CA GLY A 142 8.15 5.09 1.63
C GLY A 142 8.11 5.55 0.18
N THR A 143 8.35 4.64 -0.79
CA THR A 143 8.26 4.96 -2.22
C THR A 143 6.85 5.32 -2.64
N PHE A 144 5.85 4.61 -2.10
CA PHE A 144 4.44 4.93 -2.31
C PHE A 144 4.15 6.36 -1.82
N LEU A 145 4.45 6.68 -0.56
CA LEU A 145 4.23 8.00 0.02
C LEU A 145 4.97 9.09 -0.77
N MET A 146 6.23 8.84 -1.16
CA MET A 146 7.02 9.81 -1.92
C MET A 146 6.38 10.14 -3.27
N GLY A 147 5.88 9.15 -4.02
CA GLY A 147 5.23 9.42 -5.31
C GLY A 147 3.83 10.05 -5.19
N TYR A 148 3.17 9.93 -4.04
CA TYR A 148 1.90 10.63 -3.77
C TYR A 148 2.07 12.01 -3.12
N LEU A 149 3.24 12.33 -2.58
CA LEU A 149 3.51 13.62 -1.93
C LEU A 149 3.20 14.82 -2.85
N PRO A 150 3.60 14.85 -4.14
CA PRO A 150 3.26 15.96 -5.03
C PRO A 150 1.76 16.18 -5.16
N MET A 151 0.96 15.10 -5.23
CA MET A 151 -0.49 15.17 -5.32
C MET A 151 -1.12 15.76 -4.05
N ILE A 152 -0.60 15.37 -2.88
CA ILE A 152 -1.09 15.87 -1.59
C ILE A 152 -0.79 17.37 -1.47
N VAL A 153 0.44 17.78 -1.74
CA VAL A 153 0.83 19.21 -1.71
C VAL A 153 -0.02 20.01 -2.69
N TRP A 154 -0.20 19.49 -3.90
CA TRP A 154 -1.04 20.12 -4.93
C TRP A 154 -2.49 20.32 -4.50
N SER A 155 -3.07 19.32 -3.82
CA SER A 155 -4.45 19.37 -3.37
C SER A 155 -4.72 20.52 -2.38
N PHE A 156 -3.69 21.01 -1.69
CA PHE A 156 -3.79 22.18 -0.79
C PHE A 156 -3.37 23.48 -1.48
N CYS A 157 -2.38 23.45 -2.37
CA CYS A 157 -1.84 24.63 -3.03
C CYS A 157 -2.68 25.13 -4.21
N HIS A 158 -3.41 24.25 -4.92
CA HIS A 158 -4.11 24.61 -6.15
C HIS A 158 -5.12 25.76 -5.97
N ASN A 159 -5.81 25.84 -4.82
CA ASN A 159 -6.75 26.93 -4.53
C ASN A 159 -6.10 28.33 -4.46
N TYR A 160 -4.77 28.40 -4.36
CA TYR A 160 -4.02 29.64 -4.26
C TYR A 160 -3.24 29.98 -5.54
N ILE A 161 -3.26 29.10 -6.55
CA ILE A 161 -2.50 29.24 -7.79
C ILE A 161 -3.47 29.59 -8.92
N VAL A 162 -3.20 30.69 -9.62
CA VAL A 162 -3.94 31.07 -10.82
C VAL A 162 -3.63 30.07 -11.93
N ASP A 163 -4.67 29.59 -12.64
CA ASP A 163 -4.55 28.64 -13.74
C ASP A 163 -3.55 29.14 -14.79
N THR A 164 -2.38 28.52 -14.81
CA THR A 164 -1.27 28.81 -15.75
C THR A 164 -0.96 27.55 -16.55
N PRO A 165 -0.35 27.65 -17.75
CA PRO A 165 0.09 26.46 -18.49
C PRO A 165 1.04 25.54 -17.69
N ALA A 166 1.75 26.11 -16.70
CA ALA A 166 2.56 25.35 -15.74
C ALA A 166 1.71 24.44 -14.82
N ASP A 167 0.49 24.84 -14.47
CA ASP A 167 -0.48 24.05 -13.69
C ASP A 167 -0.82 22.73 -14.40
N THR A 168 -1.11 22.82 -15.71
CA THR A 168 -1.45 21.66 -16.53
C THR A 168 -0.26 20.71 -16.68
N ALA A 169 0.94 21.25 -16.92
CA ALA A 169 2.16 20.45 -17.00
C ALA A 169 2.47 19.73 -15.68
N PHE A 170 2.26 20.42 -14.54
CA PHE A 170 2.45 19.84 -13.22
C PHE A 170 1.46 18.71 -12.95
N ARG A 171 0.16 18.89 -13.23
CA ARG A 171 -0.85 17.82 -13.10
C ARG A 171 -0.49 16.58 -13.92
N PHE A 172 0.00 16.78 -15.14
CA PHE A 172 0.42 15.69 -16.00
C PHE A 172 1.62 14.92 -15.42
N ALA A 173 2.63 15.65 -14.92
CA ALA A 173 3.80 15.06 -14.27
C ALA A 173 3.42 14.27 -12.99
N VAL A 174 2.53 14.82 -12.15
CA VAL A 174 2.01 14.11 -10.96
C VAL A 174 1.26 12.85 -11.36
N GLY A 175 0.40 12.92 -12.39
CA GLY A 175 -0.30 11.75 -12.92
C GLY A 175 0.65 10.64 -13.38
N LEU A 176 1.69 10.98 -14.15
CA LEU A 176 2.72 10.01 -14.56
C LEU A 176 3.44 9.37 -13.37
N GLY A 177 3.77 10.16 -12.33
CA GLY A 177 4.39 9.66 -11.11
C GLY A 177 3.51 8.65 -10.38
N GLN A 178 2.19 8.87 -10.34
CA GLN A 178 1.24 7.93 -9.73
C GLN A 178 1.13 6.62 -10.51
N TYR A 179 1.08 6.69 -11.85
CA TYR A 179 1.11 5.49 -12.69
C TYR A 179 2.39 4.68 -12.49
N ALA A 180 3.54 5.37 -12.41
CA ALA A 180 4.80 4.72 -12.11
C ALA A 180 4.74 4.02 -10.74
N ASN A 181 4.16 4.67 -9.71
CA ASN A 181 3.99 4.06 -8.39
C ASN A 181 3.23 2.73 -8.42
N TYR A 182 2.12 2.64 -9.17
CA TYR A 182 1.38 1.38 -9.29
C TYR A 182 2.19 0.27 -9.97
N LEU A 183 3.04 0.61 -10.95
CA LEU A 183 3.91 -0.35 -11.62
C LEU A 183 5.07 -0.81 -10.73
N MET A 184 5.50 0.04 -9.80
CA MET A 184 6.63 -0.27 -8.92
C MET A 184 6.30 -1.33 -7.87
N ASP A 185 5.04 -1.47 -7.45
CA ASP A 185 4.64 -2.40 -6.39
C ASP A 185 5.05 -3.87 -6.70
N PRO A 186 4.65 -4.50 -7.82
CA PRO A 186 5.10 -5.86 -8.18
C PRO A 186 6.62 -6.00 -8.27
N ILE A 187 7.30 -4.99 -8.82
CA ILE A 187 8.76 -4.97 -8.98
C ILE A 187 9.42 -5.03 -7.60
N TRP A 188 8.96 -4.20 -6.67
CA TRP A 188 9.46 -4.20 -5.29
C TRP A 188 9.21 -5.52 -4.58
N TYR A 189 8.04 -6.15 -4.76
CA TYR A 189 7.76 -7.46 -4.17
C TYR A 189 8.75 -8.52 -4.63
N VAL A 190 9.02 -8.62 -5.93
CA VAL A 190 9.95 -9.61 -6.50
C VAL A 190 11.39 -9.33 -6.07
N LEU A 191 11.82 -8.07 -6.06
CA LEU A 191 13.19 -7.71 -5.67
C LEU A 191 13.46 -7.94 -4.18
N ARG A 192 12.48 -7.74 -3.30
CA ARG A 192 12.68 -7.76 -1.84
C ARG A 192 12.24 -9.05 -1.16
N PHE A 193 11.18 -9.70 -1.63
CA PHE A 193 10.66 -10.92 -1.02
C PHE A 193 11.10 -12.16 -1.80
N ARG A 194 11.85 -13.04 -1.10
CA ARG A 194 12.31 -14.31 -1.66
C ARG A 194 11.15 -15.21 -2.08
N GLU A 195 10.08 -15.22 -1.29
CA GLU A 195 8.85 -15.96 -1.59
C GLU A 195 8.20 -15.46 -2.90
N CYS A 196 8.06 -14.16 -3.10
CA CYS A 196 7.52 -13.60 -4.35
C CYS A 196 8.41 -13.94 -5.55
N LYS A 197 9.73 -13.85 -5.40
CA LYS A 197 10.68 -14.27 -6.44
C LYS A 197 10.56 -15.76 -6.78
N TYR A 198 10.37 -16.60 -5.77
CA TYR A 198 10.15 -18.04 -5.94
C TYR A 198 8.85 -18.32 -6.69
N GLN A 199 7.73 -17.70 -6.27
CA GLN A 199 6.43 -17.87 -6.92
C GLN A 199 6.45 -17.36 -8.36
N LEU A 200 7.15 -16.25 -8.64
CA LEU A 200 7.32 -15.76 -10.00
C LEU A 200 8.09 -16.76 -10.87
N LYS A 201 9.18 -17.36 -10.36
CA LYS A 201 9.89 -18.42 -11.10
C LYS A 201 8.98 -19.61 -11.39
N LEU A 202 8.16 -20.02 -10.42
CA LEU A 202 7.20 -21.11 -10.60
C LEU A 202 6.18 -20.80 -11.71
N LEU A 203 5.64 -19.58 -11.73
CA LEU A 203 4.73 -19.12 -12.78
C LEU A 203 5.42 -19.07 -14.16
N LEU A 204 6.68 -18.62 -14.23
CA LEU A 204 7.44 -18.60 -15.49
C LEU A 204 7.73 -19.99 -16.06
N TYR A 205 7.81 -21.01 -15.20
CA TYR A 205 8.11 -22.38 -15.59
C TYR A 205 6.91 -23.34 -15.51
N THR A 206 5.68 -22.82 -15.53
CA THR A 206 4.47 -23.66 -15.44
C THR A 206 4.40 -24.73 -16.55
N CYS A 207 4.99 -24.46 -17.72
CA CYS A 207 5.04 -25.42 -18.84
C CYS A 207 6.24 -26.38 -18.79
N LYS A 208 7.18 -26.23 -17.85
CA LYS A 208 8.40 -27.05 -17.76
C LYS A 208 8.51 -27.73 -16.40
N LYS A 209 7.93 -28.94 -16.31
CA LYS A 209 7.84 -29.72 -15.05
C LYS A 209 9.21 -29.99 -14.42
N ASP A 210 10.22 -30.36 -15.20
CA ASP A 210 11.57 -30.65 -14.69
C ASP A 210 12.16 -29.44 -13.94
N LYS A 211 12.05 -28.24 -14.54
CA LYS A 211 12.53 -27.01 -13.90
C LYS A 211 11.73 -26.64 -12.65
N GLN A 212 10.45 -26.95 -12.63
CA GLN A 212 9.60 -26.73 -11.46
C GLN A 212 10.00 -27.65 -10.30
N GLU A 213 10.28 -28.92 -10.58
CA GLU A 213 10.76 -29.90 -9.60
C GLU A 213 12.13 -29.50 -9.05
N ASP A 214 13.07 -29.05 -9.88
CA ASP A 214 14.37 -28.53 -9.44
C ASP A 214 14.23 -27.33 -8.50
N ILE A 215 13.33 -26.39 -8.84
CA ILE A 215 13.06 -25.20 -8.03
C ILE A 215 12.42 -25.59 -6.68
N MET A 216 11.47 -26.53 -6.69
CA MET A 216 10.86 -27.06 -5.47
C MET A 216 11.88 -27.80 -4.60
N ARG A 217 12.75 -28.61 -5.20
CA ARG A 217 13.81 -29.36 -4.51
C ARG A 217 14.80 -28.43 -3.83
N SER A 218 15.31 -27.44 -4.56
CA SER A 218 16.23 -26.42 -4.02
C SER A 218 15.62 -25.64 -2.85
N ARG A 219 14.31 -25.38 -2.89
CA ARG A 219 13.59 -24.78 -1.75
C ARG A 219 13.53 -25.72 -0.55
N THR A 220 13.13 -26.97 -0.77
CA THR A 220 13.03 -27.97 0.29
C THR A 220 14.38 -28.18 0.98
N GLU A 221 15.47 -28.25 0.23
CA GLU A 221 16.84 -28.37 0.77
C GLU A 221 17.22 -27.17 1.65
N HIS A 222 16.86 -25.94 1.25
CA HIS A 222 17.11 -24.73 2.02
C HIS A 222 16.36 -24.67 3.36
N PHE A 223 15.17 -25.28 3.44
CA PHE A 223 14.39 -25.35 4.69
C PHE A 223 14.70 -26.61 5.51
N ALA A 224 15.06 -27.72 4.88
CA ALA A 224 15.42 -28.98 5.54
C ALA A 224 16.71 -28.84 6.37
N THR A 225 17.61 -27.92 6.01
CA THR A 225 18.79 -27.62 6.83
C THR A 225 18.43 -27.03 8.20
N PHE A 226 17.28 -26.37 8.34
CA PHE A 226 16.79 -25.85 9.63
C PHE A 226 16.08 -26.90 10.50
N SER A 227 15.74 -28.08 9.97
CA SER A 227 15.16 -29.18 10.75
C SER A 227 16.19 -30.09 11.44
N ILE A 228 17.46 -30.02 11.06
CA ILE A 228 18.51 -30.89 11.61
C ILE A 228 19.04 -30.37 12.98
N GLU A 229 18.83 -29.10 13.31
CA GLU A 229 19.25 -28.52 14.60
C GLU A 229 18.28 -28.77 15.77
N LYS A 230 17.06 -29.28 15.51
CA LYS A 230 16.06 -29.50 16.57
C LYS A 230 16.09 -30.90 17.19
N TYR A 231 16.98 -31.78 16.72
CA TYR A 231 17.13 -33.17 17.21
C TYR A 231 18.57 -33.52 17.64
N MET A 232 19.45 -32.53 17.83
CA MET A 232 20.77 -32.73 18.44
C MET A 232 20.89 -32.02 19.79
N ARG A 233 19.98 -32.34 20.72
CA ARG A 233 20.22 -32.27 22.16
C ARG A 233 19.32 -33.22 22.92
#